data_AF-A0A520CN44-F1
#
_entry.id   AF-A0A520CN44-F1
#
_cell.length_a   1.000
_cell.length_b   1.000
_cell.length_c   1.000
_cell.angle_alpha   90.00
_cell.angle_beta   90.00
_cell.angle_gamma   90.00
#
_symmetry.space_group_name_H-M   'P 1'
#
loop_
_entity.id
_entity.type
_entity.pdbx_description
1 polymer ?
#
loop_
_entity_poly.entity_id
_entity_poly.type
_entity_poly.pdbx_seq_one_letter_code
_entity_poly.pdbx_strand_id
1 'polypeptide(L)'
;MKTHILKKSFFLIFLVYSFAAIISCKKEDEPTKEITYEVSGNFGKTVNVKYTPTAGTLANIEETVTLPWRKTVLPNAENASVGLVVTGTSGLPGANVNAKIFVNGVEERTVLMLADASGNFNINT
;
A
#
# COMPACT_ATOMS: atom_id res chain seq x y z
N MET A 1 29.71 -9.03 -72.04
CA MET A 1 28.92 -9.71 -70.99
C MET A 1 29.17 -8.98 -69.66
N LYS A 2 28.09 -8.58 -68.98
CA LYS A 2 28.01 -7.52 -67.95
C LYS A 2 28.59 -7.95 -66.60
N THR A 3 29.41 -7.11 -65.97
CA THR A 3 29.88 -7.25 -64.59
C THR A 3 29.74 -5.93 -63.82
N HIS A 4 28.50 -5.51 -63.56
CA HIS A 4 28.20 -4.36 -62.69
C HIS A 4 26.97 -4.63 -61.80
N ILE A 5 26.95 -5.75 -61.07
CA ILE A 5 25.78 -6.09 -60.22
C ILE A 5 26.19 -6.44 -58.77
N LEU A 6 27.47 -6.67 -58.46
CA LEU A 6 27.85 -7.22 -57.14
C LEU A 6 28.15 -6.19 -56.03
N LYS A 7 28.14 -4.87 -56.31
CA LYS A 7 28.48 -3.83 -55.30
C LYS A 7 27.30 -3.06 -54.71
N LYS A 8 26.10 -3.16 -55.30
CA LYS A 8 24.91 -2.45 -54.80
C LYS A 8 24.09 -3.24 -53.79
N SER A 9 24.31 -4.56 -53.70
CA SER A 9 23.48 -5.45 -52.87
C SER A 9 23.91 -5.52 -51.40
N PHE A 10 25.12 -5.07 -51.04
CA PHE A 10 25.61 -5.16 -49.67
C PHE A 10 25.27 -3.93 -48.82
N PHE A 11 24.96 -2.79 -49.46
CA PHE A 11 24.62 -1.55 -48.76
C PHE A 11 23.15 -1.47 -48.31
N LEU A 12 22.29 -2.36 -48.84
CA LEU A 12 20.85 -2.32 -48.62
C LEU A 12 20.39 -3.20 -47.43
N ILE A 13 21.25 -4.09 -46.95
CA ILE A 13 20.93 -5.00 -45.83
C ILE A 13 21.27 -4.36 -44.47
N PHE A 14 22.18 -3.37 -44.44
CA PHE A 14 22.57 -2.69 -43.20
C PHE A 14 21.57 -1.62 -42.74
N LEU A 15 20.67 -1.15 -43.63
CA LEU A 15 19.70 -0.09 -43.32
C LEU A 15 18.44 -0.63 -42.61
N VAL A 16 18.14 -1.92 -42.72
CA VAL A 16 16.91 -2.53 -42.17
C VAL A 16 17.10 -2.98 -40.71
N TYR A 17 18.35 -3.09 -40.22
CA TYR A 17 18.64 -3.56 -38.86
C TYR A 17 18.54 -2.47 -37.78
N SER A 18 18.44 -1.19 -38.17
CA SER A 18 18.50 -0.06 -37.24
C SER A 18 17.15 0.37 -36.66
N PHE A 19 16.04 -0.31 -36.99
CA PHE A 19 14.68 0.12 -36.61
C PHE A 19 14.02 -0.69 -35.49
N ALA A 20 14.71 -1.65 -34.88
CA ALA A 20 14.15 -2.51 -33.83
C ALA A 20 14.40 -2.02 -32.38
N ALA A 21 15.05 -0.87 -32.17
CA ALA A 21 15.48 -0.42 -30.85
C ALA A 21 14.54 0.58 -30.15
N ILE A 22 13.31 0.75 -30.62
CA ILE A 22 12.24 1.47 -29.88
C ILE A 22 11.26 0.46 -29.28
N ILE A 23 11.78 -0.46 -28.49
CA ILE A 23 10.97 -1.09 -27.44
C ILE A 23 10.79 0.00 -26.39
N SER A 24 9.74 0.80 -26.60
CA SER A 24 9.20 1.72 -25.62
C SER A 24 8.94 0.92 -24.34
N CYS A 25 9.81 1.06 -23.34
CA CYS A 25 9.50 0.71 -21.97
C CYS A 25 8.31 1.58 -21.55
N LYS A 26 7.09 1.11 -21.85
CA LYS A 26 5.95 1.48 -21.02
C LYS A 26 6.33 1.02 -19.62
N LYS A 27 6.59 1.96 -18.72
CA LYS A 27 6.53 1.67 -17.29
C LYS A 27 5.11 1.18 -17.08
N GLU A 28 4.95 -0.12 -16.89
CA GLU A 28 3.70 -0.66 -16.37
C GLU A 28 3.55 -0.03 -14.99
N ASP A 29 2.55 0.82 -14.84
CA ASP A 29 2.18 1.35 -13.53
C ASP A 29 1.76 0.13 -12.70
N GLU A 30 2.55 -0.22 -11.68
CA GLU A 30 2.18 -1.25 -10.71
C GLU A 30 0.78 -0.93 -10.18
N PRO A 31 -0.16 -1.90 -10.16
CA PRO A 31 -1.52 -1.64 -9.75
C PRO A 31 -1.54 -1.17 -8.29
N THR A 32 -1.97 0.08 -8.08
CA THR A 32 -2.16 0.65 -6.75
C THR A 32 -3.16 -0.22 -5.97
N LYS A 33 -2.74 -0.72 -4.81
CA LYS A 33 -3.62 -1.50 -3.92
C LYS A 33 -4.42 -0.56 -3.03
N GLU A 34 -5.73 -0.76 -2.97
CA GLU A 34 -6.59 -0.07 -2.01
C GLU A 34 -6.45 -0.72 -0.64
N ILE A 35 -6.12 0.09 0.37
CA ILE A 35 -6.01 -0.39 1.74
C ILE A 35 -7.14 0.21 2.56
N THR A 36 -7.90 -0.63 3.26
CA THR A 36 -8.90 -0.18 4.23
C THR A 36 -8.52 -0.64 5.62
N TYR A 37 -8.47 0.29 6.57
CA TYR A 37 -8.31 0.05 7.99
C TYR A 37 -9.66 0.15 8.68
N GLU A 38 -9.97 -0.80 9.56
CA GLU A 38 -11.15 -0.72 10.43
C GLU A 38 -10.74 -0.95 11.88
N VAL A 39 -11.22 -0.11 12.79
CA VAL A 39 -11.05 -0.28 14.22
C VAL A 39 -12.42 -0.23 14.89
N SER A 40 -12.73 -1.23 15.68
CA SER A 40 -14.03 -1.38 16.35
C SER A 40 -13.84 -1.91 17.77
N GLY A 41 -14.88 -1.82 18.59
CA GLY A 41 -14.88 -2.36 19.94
C GLY A 41 -15.57 -1.45 20.93
N ASN A 42 -15.53 -1.83 22.21
CA ASN A 42 -16.22 -1.15 23.29
C ASN A 42 -15.28 -0.41 24.25
N PHE A 43 -14.15 0.11 23.74
CA PHE A 43 -13.13 0.80 24.56
C PHE A 43 -13.68 1.98 25.37
N GLY A 44 -14.74 2.65 24.90
CA GLY A 44 -15.45 3.70 25.64
C GLY A 44 -14.72 5.04 25.75
N LYS A 45 -13.53 5.16 25.15
CA LYS A 45 -12.72 6.37 25.03
C LYS A 45 -12.23 6.54 23.59
N THR A 46 -11.62 7.69 23.31
CA THR A 46 -10.86 7.87 22.07
C THR A 46 -9.62 6.99 22.05
N VAL A 47 -9.21 6.58 20.86
CA VAL A 47 -7.97 5.82 20.60
C VAL A 47 -7.09 6.61 19.64
N ASN A 48 -5.78 6.40 19.71
CA ASN A 48 -4.85 6.90 18.69
C ASN A 48 -4.62 5.82 17.65
N VAL A 49 -4.81 6.16 16.38
CA VAL A 49 -4.54 5.31 15.22
C VAL A 49 -3.39 5.90 14.44
N LYS A 50 -2.42 5.06 14.07
CA LYS A 50 -1.33 5.41 13.17
C LYS A 50 -1.27 4.44 12.01
N TYR A 51 -1.29 4.95 10.78
CA TYR A 51 -1.46 4.12 9.58
C TYR A 51 -0.66 4.64 8.38
N THR A 52 -0.40 3.74 7.42
CA THR A 52 0.26 4.10 6.15
C THR A 52 -0.66 5.01 5.32
N PRO A 53 -0.19 6.20 4.89
CA PRO A 53 -1.02 7.19 4.19
C PRO A 53 -1.33 6.83 2.73
N THR A 54 -2.19 7.65 2.11
CA THR A 54 -2.29 7.77 0.65
C THR A 54 -1.01 8.37 0.06
N ALA A 55 -0.72 8.04 -1.19
CA ALA A 55 0.36 8.58 -2.01
C ALA A 55 0.58 10.10 -1.84
N GLY A 56 1.85 10.52 -1.77
CA GLY A 56 2.25 11.93 -1.62
C GLY A 56 2.59 12.37 -0.20
N THR A 57 2.42 11.48 0.79
CA THR A 57 2.88 11.69 2.17
C THR A 57 3.85 10.58 2.57
N LEU A 58 5.08 10.94 2.97
CA LEU A 58 6.10 9.96 3.35
C LEU A 58 6.01 9.53 4.82
N ALA A 59 5.36 10.35 5.67
CA ALA A 59 5.17 10.05 7.08
C ALA A 59 3.85 9.32 7.33
N ASN A 60 3.86 8.37 8.27
CA ASN A 60 2.63 7.78 8.79
C ASN A 60 1.71 8.87 9.36
N ILE A 61 0.40 8.72 9.12
CA ILE A 61 -0.61 9.62 9.67
C ILE A 61 -0.99 9.12 11.06
N GLU A 62 -1.15 10.04 12.01
CA GLU A 62 -1.63 9.76 13.36
C GLU A 62 -2.90 10.58 13.63
N GLU A 63 -3.95 9.92 14.10
CA GLU A 63 -5.26 10.52 14.37
C GLU A 63 -5.80 10.03 15.71
N THR A 64 -6.47 10.90 16.46
CA THR A 64 -7.24 10.53 17.66
C THR A 64 -8.72 10.38 17.27
N VAL A 65 -9.30 9.21 17.47
CA VAL A 65 -10.61 8.83 16.91
C VAL A 65 -11.51 8.15 17.92
N THR A 66 -12.83 8.17 17.70
CA THR A 66 -13.83 7.36 18.43
C THR A 66 -14.17 6.10 17.65
N LEU A 67 -14.52 5.01 18.35
CA LEU A 67 -14.91 3.75 17.72
C LEU A 67 -16.44 3.66 17.49
N PRO A 68 -16.89 3.04 16.37
CA PRO A 68 -16.08 2.43 15.31
C PRO A 68 -15.47 3.48 14.36
N TRP A 69 -14.30 3.17 13.83
CA TRP A 69 -13.57 4.01 12.88
C TRP A 69 -13.16 3.19 11.64
N ARG A 70 -13.19 3.83 10.47
CA ARG A 70 -12.79 3.24 9.19
C ARG A 70 -12.09 4.26 8.31
N LYS A 71 -11.03 3.83 7.61
CA LYS A 71 -10.29 4.67 6.66
C LYS A 71 -9.81 3.87 5.46
N THR A 72 -10.01 4.41 4.28
CA THR A 72 -9.50 3.85 3.03
C THR A 72 -8.43 4.77 2.45
N VAL A 73 -7.33 4.18 1.99
CA VAL A 73 -6.17 4.88 1.42
C VAL A 73 -5.67 4.17 0.16
N LEU A 74 -4.94 4.92 -0.66
CA LEU A 74 -4.24 4.42 -1.85
C LEU A 74 -2.75 4.71 -1.70
N PRO A 75 -1.97 3.85 -1.02
CA PRO A 75 -0.53 4.05 -0.84
C PRO A 75 0.19 4.01 -2.19
N ASN A 76 1.31 4.72 -2.32
CA ASN A 76 2.17 4.59 -3.50
C ASN A 76 3.15 3.41 -3.36
N ALA A 77 3.83 3.06 -4.45
CA ALA A 77 4.85 2.00 -4.45
C ALA A 77 6.05 2.29 -3.54
N GLU A 78 6.24 3.54 -3.09
CA GLU A 78 7.31 3.92 -2.15
C GLU A 78 6.92 3.63 -0.69
N ASN A 79 5.64 3.43 -0.40
CA ASN A 79 5.20 2.95 0.90
C ASN A 79 5.60 1.47 1.04
N ALA A 80 6.82 1.24 1.52
CA ALA A 80 7.47 -0.08 1.63
C ALA A 80 6.66 -1.13 2.42
N SER A 81 5.69 -0.70 3.24
CA SER A 81 4.82 -1.58 4.02
C SER A 81 3.49 -0.93 4.38
N VAL A 82 2.44 -1.76 4.44
CA VAL A 82 1.14 -1.42 5.04
C VAL A 82 1.20 -1.76 6.52
N GLY A 83 0.84 -0.83 7.39
CA GLY A 83 0.78 -1.08 8.83
C GLY A 83 -0.27 -0.23 9.53
N LEU A 84 -0.70 -0.73 10.68
CA LEU A 84 -1.66 -0.11 11.59
C LEU A 84 -1.20 -0.28 13.03
N VAL A 85 -1.04 0.84 13.73
CA VAL A 85 -0.83 0.88 15.17
C VAL A 85 -2.06 1.52 15.81
N VAL A 86 -2.63 0.85 16.81
CA VAL A 86 -3.76 1.37 17.58
C VAL A 86 -3.40 1.34 19.06
N THR A 87 -3.52 2.48 19.72
CA THR A 87 -3.25 2.58 21.17
C THR A 87 -4.40 3.28 21.87
N GLY A 88 -4.63 2.88 23.11
CA GLY A 88 -5.57 3.55 23.98
C GLY A 88 -5.15 3.40 25.44
N THR A 89 -5.48 4.41 26.23
CA THR A 89 -5.17 4.46 27.65
C THR A 89 -6.39 4.79 28.49
N SER A 90 -6.44 4.28 29.71
CA SER A 90 -7.49 4.62 30.69
C SER A 90 -8.92 4.32 30.20
N GLY A 91 -9.08 3.29 29.36
CA GLY A 91 -10.37 2.74 28.99
C GLY A 91 -10.95 1.83 30.08
N LEU A 92 -12.02 1.11 29.76
CA LEU A 92 -12.56 0.10 30.66
C LEU A 92 -11.65 -1.15 30.65
N PRO A 93 -11.16 -1.65 31.81
CA PRO A 93 -10.43 -2.91 31.85
C PRO A 93 -11.22 -4.06 31.24
N GLY A 94 -10.57 -4.87 30.39
CA GLY A 94 -11.20 -5.96 29.65
C GLY A 94 -12.06 -5.52 28.46
N ALA A 95 -12.15 -4.23 28.14
CA ALA A 95 -12.79 -3.79 26.91
C ALA A 95 -12.07 -4.38 25.69
N ASN A 96 -12.83 -4.76 24.67
CA ASN A 96 -12.31 -5.27 23.43
C ASN A 96 -12.00 -4.15 22.45
N VAL A 97 -10.95 -4.37 21.67
CA VAL A 97 -10.61 -3.60 20.48
C VAL A 97 -10.23 -4.58 19.39
N ASN A 98 -10.83 -4.41 18.22
CA ASN A 98 -10.63 -5.22 17.04
C ASN A 98 -10.14 -4.32 15.90
N ALA A 99 -8.93 -4.58 15.43
CA ALA A 99 -8.29 -3.85 14.34
C ALA A 99 -8.14 -4.75 13.12
N LYS A 100 -8.55 -4.26 11.95
CA LYS A 100 -8.53 -4.99 10.69
C LYS A 100 -7.84 -4.19 9.59
N ILE A 101 -7.15 -4.91 8.72
CA ILE A 101 -6.59 -4.39 7.46
C ILE A 101 -7.16 -5.21 6.31
N PHE A 102 -7.72 -4.50 5.32
CA PHE A 102 -8.18 -5.06 4.08
C PHE A 102 -7.32 -4.57 2.92
N VAL A 103 -6.98 -5.45 1.99
CA VAL A 103 -6.31 -5.13 0.72
C VAL A 103 -7.28 -5.45 -0.41
N ASN A 104 -7.63 -4.45 -1.21
CA ASN A 104 -8.62 -4.57 -2.31
C ASN A 104 -9.94 -5.23 -1.84
N GLY A 105 -10.38 -4.88 -0.64
CA GLY A 105 -11.61 -5.41 -0.03
C GLY A 105 -11.49 -6.81 0.61
N VAL A 106 -10.34 -7.48 0.51
CA VAL A 106 -10.07 -8.77 1.16
C VAL A 106 -9.42 -8.55 2.52
N GLU A 107 -9.94 -9.17 3.57
CA GLU A 107 -9.34 -9.12 4.91
C GLU A 107 -7.98 -9.85 4.92
N GLU A 108 -6.91 -9.11 5.18
CA GLU A 108 -5.55 -9.66 5.22
C GLU A 108 -5.03 -9.82 6.65
N ARG A 109 -5.44 -8.93 7.55
CA ARG A 109 -5.07 -9.00 8.97
C ARG A 109 -6.22 -8.60 9.87
N THR A 110 -6.33 -9.32 10.98
CA THR A 110 -7.24 -9.02 12.08
C THR A 110 -6.53 -9.27 13.40
N VAL A 111 -6.57 -8.30 14.30
CA VAL A 111 -6.05 -8.42 15.66
C VAL A 111 -7.14 -8.03 16.64
N LEU A 112 -7.44 -8.94 17.56
CA LEU A 112 -8.31 -8.70 18.71
C LEU A 112 -7.45 -8.56 19.96
N MET A 113 -7.65 -7.47 20.69
CA MET A 113 -6.96 -7.16 21.94
C MET A 113 -7.97 -6.79 23.02
N LEU A 114 -7.65 -7.16 24.27
CA LEU A 114 -8.38 -6.69 25.44
C LEU A 114 -7.53 -5.64 26.16
N ALA A 115 -8.19 -4.59 26.65
CA ALA A 115 -7.55 -3.63 27.55
C ALA A 115 -7.12 -4.33 28.85
N ASP A 116 -5.93 -4.01 29.33
CA ASP A 116 -5.37 -4.58 30.55
C ASP A 116 -6.11 -4.10 31.82
N ALA A 117 -5.62 -4.50 33.00
CA ALA A 117 -6.21 -4.10 34.28
C ALA A 117 -6.21 -2.58 34.53
N SER A 118 -5.34 -1.83 33.83
CA SER A 118 -5.27 -0.37 33.86
C SER A 118 -6.08 0.28 32.73
N GLY A 119 -6.78 -0.50 31.92
CA GLY A 119 -7.56 -0.01 30.78
C GLY A 119 -6.71 0.40 29.58
N ASN A 120 -5.48 -0.10 29.46
CA ASN A 120 -4.58 0.22 28.36
C ASN A 120 -4.51 -0.91 27.34
N PHE A 121 -4.25 -0.57 26.08
CA PHE A 121 -3.92 -1.56 25.04
C PHE A 121 -2.97 -0.97 23.98
N ASN A 122 -2.28 -1.86 23.27
CA ASN A 122 -1.44 -1.53 22.13
C ASN A 122 -1.52 -2.64 21.09
N ILE A 123 -1.98 -2.31 19.89
CA ILE A 123 -1.98 -3.18 18.71
C ILE A 123 -0.95 -2.62 17.73
N ASN A 124 -0.11 -3.50 17.17
CA ASN A 124 0.83 -3.17 16.11
C ASN A 124 0.77 -4.30 15.05
N THR A 125 0.35 -3.98 13.83
CA THR A 125 0.11 -4.96 12.76
C THR A 125 0.40 -4.42 11.37
#